data_AF-A0A524H2T1-F1
#
_entry.id   AF-A0A524H2T1-F1
#
_cell.length_a   1.000
_cell.length_b   1.000
_cell.length_c   1.000
_cell.angle_alpha   90.00
_cell.angle_beta   90.00
_cell.angle_gamma   90.00
#
_symmetry.space_group_name_H-M   'P 1'
#
loop_
_entity.id
_entity.type
_entity.pdbx_description
1 polymer ?
#
loop_
_entity_poly.entity_id
_entity_poly.type
_entity_poly.pdbx_seq_one_letter_code
_entity_poly.pdbx_strand_id
1 'polypeptide(L)' 'MDKKFKVTEREEVVIRFSGDSGDGMQLTGTLFSDAAAIFGNDLTTFPDYPAEIRAPQGTVGGVSGYQVHLGHSEIFT' A
#
# COMPACT_ATOMS: atom_id res chain seq x y z
N MET A 1 29.72 -13.95 2.00
CA MET A 1 29.76 -13.28 0.68
C MET A 1 28.71 -12.19 0.75
N ASP A 2 29.13 -10.95 1.02
CA ASP A 2 28.20 -9.84 1.23
C ASP A 2 27.49 -9.50 -0.08
N LYS A 3 26.19 -9.72 -0.10
CA LYS A 3 25.34 -9.38 -1.24
C LYS A 3 25.24 -7.85 -1.27
N LYS A 4 25.97 -7.19 -2.17
CA LYS A 4 25.85 -5.75 -2.37
C LYS A 4 24.46 -5.43 -2.92
N PHE A 5 23.61 -4.83 -2.09
CA PHE A 5 22.31 -4.32 -2.52
C PHE A 5 22.50 -3.01 -3.28
N LYS A 6 21.88 -2.90 -4.45
CA LYS A 6 21.82 -1.64 -5.20
C LYS A 6 20.72 -0.78 -4.57
N VAL A 7 21.10 0.20 -3.76
CA VAL A 7 20.19 1.19 -3.19
C VAL A 7 19.90 2.24 -4.26
N THR A 8 18.62 2.57 -4.46
CA THR A 8 18.19 3.67 -5.34
C THR A 8 17.36 4.63 -4.50
N GLU A 9 17.86 5.84 -4.33
CA GLU A 9 17.14 6.91 -3.66
C GLU A 9 16.01 7.43 -4.55
N ARG A 10 14.87 7.74 -3.93
CA ARG A 10 13.64 8.21 -4.58
C ARG A 10 13.01 9.28 -3.71
N GLU A 11 12.58 10.37 -4.33
CA GLU A 11 11.86 11.46 -3.63
C GLU A 11 10.45 11.05 -3.19
N GLU A 12 9.82 10.21 -4.01
CA GLU A 12 8.48 9.66 -3.78
C GLU A 12 8.41 8.21 -4.25
N VAL A 13 7.51 7.43 -3.66
CA VAL A 13 7.25 6.04 -4.03
C VAL A 13 5.77 5.70 -3.91
N VAL A 14 5.31 4.81 -4.78
CA VAL A 14 3.96 4.24 -4.70
C VAL A 14 4.05 2.78 -4.28
N ILE A 15 3.32 2.42 -3.24
CA ILE A 15 3.24 1.06 -2.70
C ILE A 15 1.81 0.57 -2.82
N ARG A 16 1.62 -0.66 -3.32
CA ARG A 16 0.32 -1.33 -3.35
C ARG A 16 0.37 -2.61 -2.54
N PHE A 17 -0.48 -2.67 -1.53
CA PHE A 17 -0.81 -3.88 -0.79
C PHE A 17 -1.95 -4.59 -1.53
N SER A 18 -1.79 -5.89 -1.81
CA SER A 18 -2.78 -6.70 -2.52
C SER A 18 -2.88 -8.08 -1.88
N GLY A 19 -4.10 -8.58 -1.74
CA GLY A 19 -4.39 -9.85 -1.07
C GLY A 19 -5.87 -10.19 -1.16
N ASP A 20 -6.27 -11.33 -0.61
CA ASP A 20 -7.68 -11.73 -0.63
C ASP A 20 -8.49 -10.92 0.38
N SER A 21 -9.78 -10.76 0.11
CA SER A 21 -10.72 -10.11 1.00
C SER A 21 -10.73 -10.86 2.34
N GLY A 22 -10.46 -10.12 3.41
CA GLY A 22 -10.31 -10.68 4.77
C GLY A 22 -8.87 -10.80 5.24
N ASP A 23 -7.87 -10.74 4.35
CA ASP A 23 -6.45 -10.81 4.73
C ASP A 23 -5.90 -9.52 5.35
N GLY A 24 -6.73 -8.47 5.42
CA GLY A 24 -6.39 -7.22 6.10
C GLY A 24 -5.54 -6.25 5.29
N MET A 25 -5.66 -6.25 3.94
CA MET A 25 -4.94 -5.27 3.09
C MET A 25 -5.29 -3.82 3.42
N GLN A 26 -6.56 -3.54 3.73
CA GLN A 26 -7.00 -2.22 4.17
C GLN A 26 -6.33 -1.83 5.50
N LEU A 27 -6.37 -2.73 6.49
CA LEU A 27 -5.77 -2.50 7.81
C LEU A 27 -4.25 -2.28 7.70
N THR A 28 -3.56 -3.13 6.93
CA THR A 28 -2.12 -3.04 6.70
C THR A 28 -1.76 -1.72 6.04
N GLY A 29 -2.51 -1.35 4.99
CA GLY A 29 -2.34 -0.09 4.28
C GLY A 29 -2.55 1.13 5.17
N THR A 30 -3.63 1.15 5.96
CA THR A 30 -3.91 2.22 6.92
C THR A 30 -2.79 2.35 7.96
N LEU A 31 -2.38 1.26 8.60
CA LEU A 31 -1.32 1.29 9.62
C LEU A 31 0.03 1.74 9.03
N PHE A 32 0.33 1.36 7.78
CA PHE A 32 1.52 1.82 7.08
C PHE A 32 1.45 3.33 6.82
N SER A 33 0.32 3.82 6.29
CA SER A 33 0.13 5.25 6.02
C SER A 33 0.22 6.08 7.30
N ASP A 34 -0.42 5.63 8.39
CA ASP A 34 -0.35 6.30 9.69
C ASP A 34 1.09 6.39 10.19
N ALA A 35 1.85 5.30 10.08
CA ALA A 35 3.27 5.30 10.43
C ALA A 35 4.07 6.27 9.55
N ALA A 36 3.87 6.24 8.23
CA ALA A 36 4.56 7.13 7.29
C ALA A 36 4.30 8.61 7.59
N ALA A 37 3.05 8.97 7.92
CA ALA A 37 2.67 10.32 8.35
C ALA A 37 3.34 10.72 9.67
N ILE A 38 3.41 9.82 10.66
CA ILE A 38 4.13 10.07 11.93
C ILE A 38 5.62 10.37 11.69
N PHE A 39 6.22 9.74 10.67
CA PHE A 39 7.60 10.02 10.25
C PHE A 39 7.75 11.28 9.38
N GLY A 40 6.66 12.01 9.13
CA GLY A 40 6.67 13.29 8.42
C GLY A 40 6.68 13.18 6.89
N ASN A 41 6.29 12.04 6.33
CA ASN A 41 6.07 11.93 4.89
C ASN A 41 4.71 12.53 4.55
N ASP A 42 4.64 13.25 3.44
CA ASP A 42 3.35 13.56 2.84
C ASP A 42 2.85 12.34 2.06
N LEU A 43 1.54 12.14 2.03
CA LEU A 43 0.96 10.95 1.44
C LEU A 43 -0.46 11.14 0.93
N THR A 44 -0.80 10.35 -0.09
CA THR A 44 -2.17 10.16 -0.56
C THR A 44 -2.49 8.66 -0.61
N THR A 45 -3.71 8.29 -0.25
CA THR A 45 -4.14 6.90 -0.13
C THR A 45 -5.29 6.58 -1.07
N PHE A 46 -5.25 5.40 -1.69
CA PHE A 46 -6.25 4.90 -2.62
C PHE A 46 -6.65 3.48 -2.19
N PRO A 47 -7.65 3.33 -1.31
CA PRO A 47 -8.20 2.03 -0.96
C PRO A 47 -8.99 1.45 -2.15
N ASP A 48 -8.79 0.17 -2.42
CA ASP A 48 -9.48 -0.60 -3.46
C ASP A 48 -10.22 -1.78 -2.81
N TYR A 49 -11.54 -1.66 -2.71
CA TYR A 49 -12.37 -2.65 -2.05
C TYR A 49 -12.83 -3.70 -3.05
N PRO A 50 -12.87 -4.99 -2.66
CA PRO A 50 -13.31 -6.07 -3.53
C PRO A 50 -14.76 -5.85 -3.98
N ALA A 51 -15.07 -6.28 -5.21
CA ALA A 51 -16.41 -6.20 -5.76
C ALA A 51 -17.41 -7.08 -4.98
N GLU A 52 -16.92 -8.16 -4.35
CA GLU A 52 -17.73 -9.09 -3.58
C GLU A 52 -17.28 -9.16 -2.12
N ILE A 53 -18.23 -8.98 -1.21
CA ILE A 53 -17.99 -9.10 0.25
C ILE A 53 -17.57 -10.53 0.64
N ARG A 54 -17.99 -11.55 -0.13
CA ARG A 54 -17.67 -12.97 0.10
C ARG A 54 -17.43 -13.71 -1.22
N ALA A 55 -16.42 -13.26 -1.97
CA ALA A 55 -15.97 -14.01 -3.12
C ALA A 55 -15.36 -15.36 -2.68
N PRO A 56 -15.43 -16.41 -3.50
CA PRO A 56 -14.62 -17.61 -3.27
C PRO A 56 -13.14 -17.24 -3.21
N GLN A 57 -12.38 -17.92 -2.33
CA GLN A 57 -10.96 -17.66 -2.12
C GLN A 57 -10.16 -17.80 -3.42
N GLY A 58 -9.20 -16.92 -3.66
CA GLY A 58 -8.39 -16.88 -4.88
C GLY A 58 -9.13 -16.41 -6.14
N THR A 59 -10.32 -15.80 -6.02
CA THR A 59 -11.02 -15.21 -7.18
C THR A 59 -10.75 -13.71 -7.30
N VAL A 60 -10.75 -13.21 -8.54
CA VAL A 60 -10.51 -11.77 -8.83
C VAL A 60 -11.53 -10.87 -8.14
N GLY A 61 -12.80 -11.29 -8.04
CA GLY A 61 -13.85 -10.53 -7.35
C GLY A 61 -13.62 -10.35 -5.85
N GLY A 62 -12.77 -11.19 -5.26
CA GLY A 62 -12.38 -11.16 -3.85
C GLY A 62 -11.06 -10.46 -3.58
N VAL A 63 -10.34 -9.95 -4.58
CA VAL A 63 -9.06 -9.28 -4.35
C VAL A 63 -9.31 -7.90 -3.75
N SER A 64 -8.64 -7.62 -2.63
CA SER A 64 -8.58 -6.29 -2.02
C SER A 64 -7.24 -5.64 -2.31
N GLY A 65 -7.26 -4.33 -2.50
CA GLY A 65 -6.06 -3.52 -2.65
C GLY A 65 -6.04 -2.31 -1.73
N TYR A 66 -4.84 -1.85 -1.38
CA TYR A 66 -4.64 -0.54 -0.79
C TYR A 66 -3.37 0.06 -1.38
N GLN A 67 -3.47 1.23 -1.97
CA GLN A 67 -2.33 1.94 -2.51
C GLN A 67 -2.03 3.19 -1.70
N VAL A 68 -0.75 3.44 -1.46
CA VAL A 68 -0.25 4.66 -0.84
C VAL A 68 0.84 5.24 -1.74
N HIS A 69 0.70 6.53 -2.04
CA HIS A 69 1.75 7.35 -2.61
C HIS A 69 2.34 8.19 -1.48
N LEU A 70 3.65 8.10 -1.25
CA LEU A 70 4.33 8.85 -0.18
C LEU A 70 5.66 9.42 -0.64
N GLY A 71 6.03 10.57 -0.09
CA GLY A 71 7.28 11.25 -0.40
C GLY A 71 7.67 12.31 0.64
N HIS A 72 8.84 12.92 0.45
CA HIS A 72 9.33 13.98 1.31
C HIS A 72 8.77 15.37 0.94
N SER A 73 8.30 15.52 -0.29
CA SER A 73 7.62 16.71 -0.81
C SER A 73 6.10 16.51 -0.86
N GLU A 74 5.35 17.58 -1.13
CA GLU A 74 3.90 17.51 -1.30
C GLU A 74 3.49 16.48 -2.38
N ILE A 75 2.56 15.60 -2.03
CA ILE A 75 1.99 14.56 -2.88
C ILE A 75 0.56 14.98 -3.26
N PHE A 76 0.34 15.28 -4.53
CA PHE A 76 -0.97 15.76 -5.01
C PHE A 76 -1.90 14.65 -5.51
N THR A 77 -1.34 13.53 -5.95
CA THR A 77 -2.06 12.34 -6.47
C THR A 77 -1.20 11.12 -6.36
#